data_AF-A0A7J5WC67-F1
#
_entry.id   AF-A0A7J5WC67-F1
#
_cell.length_a   1.000
_cell.length_b   1.000
_cell.length_c   1.000
_cell.angle_alpha   90.00
_cell.angle_beta   90.00
_cell.angle_gamma   90.00
#
_symmetry.space_group_name_H-M   'P 1'
#
loop_
_entity.id
_entity.type
_entity.pdbx_description
1 polymer ?
#
loop_
_entity_poly.entity_id
_entity_poly.type
_entity_poly.pdbx_seq_one_letter_code
_entity_poly.pdbx_strand_id
1 'polypeptide(L)'
;MMFRSLIRRDEGTTLTELLVVTMLMGMVLSLVFMMMGAVTKMADGMEARTVATDDGRHAMDRMTRELRQAMEVSDGAGVFTVMGTRQCTFYADVNQDGRPERISYRVSTNNLIRSVTDPTNAVPPYTFSTTPSTEVVMSTVDPTWTGALFAYYNNADPPALVASPNYGDVSAVSVKLVNAVTVNRSTYAVTQQTWIKIRSVHNTID
;
A
#
# COMPACT_ATOMS: atom_id res chain seq x y z
N MET A 1 -33.03 18.05 -71.79
CA MET A 1 -33.20 18.04 -70.31
C MET A 1 -32.06 18.82 -69.71
N MET A 2 -32.39 19.91 -69.03
CA MET A 2 -31.54 21.06 -68.78
C MET A 2 -30.84 20.92 -67.42
N PHE A 3 -29.51 20.81 -67.43
CA PHE A 3 -28.67 20.96 -66.24
C PHE A 3 -28.82 22.38 -65.69
N ARG A 4 -29.51 22.51 -64.56
CA ARG A 4 -29.72 23.78 -63.87
C ARG A 4 -28.52 24.00 -62.95
N SER A 5 -27.62 24.89 -63.33
CA SER A 5 -26.47 25.30 -62.53
C SER A 5 -26.94 26.05 -61.27
N LEU A 6 -26.57 25.51 -60.10
CA LEU A 6 -26.66 26.23 -58.84
C LEU A 6 -25.50 27.23 -58.80
N ILE A 7 -25.79 28.48 -59.14
CA ILE A 7 -24.85 29.60 -59.00
C ILE A 7 -24.55 29.75 -57.49
N ARG A 8 -23.32 29.41 -57.09
CA ARG A 8 -22.75 29.83 -55.81
C ARG A 8 -22.64 31.35 -55.82
N ARG A 9 -23.28 32.00 -54.85
CA ARG A 9 -23.05 33.41 -54.54
C ARG A 9 -21.91 33.48 -53.52
N ASP A 10 -20.76 33.99 -53.93
CA ASP A 10 -19.66 34.37 -53.05
C ASP A 10 -19.92 35.79 -52.50
N GLU A 11 -20.88 35.91 -51.58
CA GLU A 11 -21.07 37.13 -50.81
C GLU A 11 -20.04 37.13 -49.66
N GLY A 12 -19.12 38.10 -49.65
CA GLY A 12 -18.05 38.19 -48.64
C GLY A 12 -18.59 38.46 -47.23
N THR A 13 -17.95 37.89 -46.20
CA THR A 13 -18.35 38.02 -44.80
C THR A 13 -18.26 39.48 -44.31
N THR A 14 -19.23 39.92 -43.52
CA THR A 14 -19.21 41.29 -42.94
C THR A 14 -18.22 41.39 -41.77
N LEU A 15 -17.62 42.57 -41.54
CA LEU A 15 -16.71 42.79 -40.40
C LEU A 15 -17.35 42.48 -39.04
N THR A 16 -18.64 42.78 -38.91
CA THR A 16 -19.43 42.49 -37.70
C THR A 16 -19.60 40.99 -37.48
N GLU A 17 -19.80 40.22 -38.55
CA GLU A 17 -19.91 38.76 -38.49
C GLU A 17 -18.58 38.12 -38.09
N LEU A 18 -17.45 38.61 -38.64
CA LEU A 18 -16.11 38.17 -38.25
C LEU A 18 -15.84 38.39 -36.75
N LEU A 19 -16.27 39.54 -36.21
CA LEU A 19 -16.13 39.85 -34.78
C LEU A 19 -16.94 38.90 -33.90
N VAL A 20 -18.20 38.62 -34.27
CA VAL A 20 -19.06 37.71 -33.52
C VAL A 20 -18.50 36.28 -33.58
N VAL A 21 -18.07 35.81 -34.75
CA VAL A 21 -17.50 34.46 -34.92
C VAL A 21 -16.21 34.29 -34.12
N THR A 22 -15.31 35.27 -34.11
CA THR A 22 -14.06 35.20 -33.34
C THR A 22 -14.30 35.21 -31.83
N MET A 23 -15.27 35.99 -31.34
CA MET A 23 -15.68 35.95 -29.93
C MET A 23 -16.29 34.61 -29.54
N LEU A 24 -17.20 34.07 -30.36
CA LEU A 24 -17.81 32.76 -30.12
C LEU A 24 -16.78 31.64 -30.16
N MET A 25 -15.86 31.68 -31.14
CA MET A 25 -14.75 30.73 -31.22
C MET A 25 -13.86 30.81 -29.97
N GLY A 26 -13.51 32.00 -29.51
CA GLY A 26 -12.74 32.20 -28.28
C GLY A 26 -13.43 31.61 -27.05
N MET A 27 -14.75 31.80 -26.93
CA MET A 27 -15.55 31.21 -25.86
C MET A 27 -15.52 29.67 -25.92
N VAL A 28 -15.75 29.08 -27.09
CA VAL A 28 -15.71 27.61 -27.28
C VAL A 28 -14.33 27.06 -26.94
N LEU A 29 -13.25 27.68 -27.44
CA LEU A 29 -11.88 27.26 -27.15
C LEU A 29 -11.56 27.34 -25.65
N SER A 30 -12.05 28.37 -24.94
CA SER A 30 -11.86 28.49 -23.50
C SER A 30 -12.53 27.34 -22.73
N LEU A 31 -13.73 26.93 -23.14
CA LEU A 31 -14.47 25.81 -22.53
C LEU A 31 -13.73 24.49 -22.77
N VAL A 32 -13.25 24.26 -23.98
CA VAL A 32 -12.44 23.09 -24.32
C VAL A 32 -11.16 23.04 -23.48
N PHE A 33 -10.47 24.17 -23.33
CA PHE A 33 -9.25 24.23 -22.52
C PHE A 33 -9.51 23.93 -21.03
N MET A 34 -10.60 24.49 -20.47
CA MET A 34 -11.02 24.17 -19.11
C MET A 34 -11.38 22.70 -18.94
N MET A 35 -12.14 22.12 -19.88
CA MET A 35 -12.51 20.71 -19.87
C MET A 35 -11.27 19.82 -19.95
N MET A 36 -10.33 20.12 -20.83
CA MET A 36 -9.07 19.39 -20.96
C MET A 36 -8.27 19.45 -19.66
N GLY A 37 -8.18 20.61 -19.02
CA GLY A 37 -7.53 20.76 -17.71
C GLY A 37 -8.23 20.01 -16.57
N ALA A 38 -9.55 19.85 -16.64
CA ALA A 38 -10.30 19.04 -15.68
C ALA A 38 -10.07 17.54 -15.90
N VAL A 39 -10.07 17.09 -17.15
CA VAL A 39 -9.83 15.68 -17.53
C VAL A 39 -8.42 15.26 -17.14
N THR A 40 -7.40 16.08 -17.37
CA THR A 40 -6.01 15.73 -16.98
C THR A 40 -5.85 15.61 -15.47
N LYS A 41 -6.41 16.55 -14.69
CA LYS A 41 -6.39 16.45 -13.22
C LYS A 41 -7.12 15.21 -12.71
N MET A 42 -8.25 14.86 -13.34
CA MET A 42 -8.99 13.65 -12.99
C MET A 42 -8.17 12.39 -13.32
N ALA A 43 -7.54 12.34 -14.49
CA ALA A 43 -6.68 11.24 -14.90
C ALA A 43 -5.50 11.06 -13.94
N ASP A 44 -4.79 12.14 -13.60
CA ASP A 44 -3.67 12.13 -12.64
C ASP A 44 -4.11 11.58 -11.26
N GLY A 45 -5.29 12.00 -10.77
CA GLY A 45 -5.83 11.52 -9.51
C GLY A 45 -6.24 10.04 -9.54
N MET A 46 -6.78 9.57 -10.67
CA MET A 46 -7.12 8.16 -10.87
C MET A 46 -5.87 7.28 -10.94
N GLU A 47 -4.81 7.76 -11.58
CA GLU A 47 -3.52 7.08 -11.65
C GLU A 47 -2.90 6.97 -10.25
N ALA A 48 -2.77 8.09 -9.53
CA ALA A 48 -2.25 8.12 -8.16
C ALA A 48 -3.01 7.15 -7.23
N ARG A 49 -4.35 7.14 -7.34
CA ARG A 49 -5.22 6.22 -6.59
C ARG A 49 -4.97 4.76 -6.92
N THR A 50 -4.80 4.44 -8.21
CA THR A 50 -4.59 3.07 -8.66
C THR A 50 -3.28 2.53 -8.14
N VAL A 51 -2.18 3.27 -8.33
CA VAL A 51 -0.85 2.91 -7.82
C VAL A 51 -0.86 2.76 -6.30
N ALA A 52 -1.41 3.74 -5.57
CA ALA A 52 -1.51 3.65 -4.11
C ALA A 52 -2.29 2.41 -3.66
N THR A 53 -3.41 2.11 -4.31
CA THR A 53 -4.23 0.98 -3.89
C THR A 53 -3.54 -0.36 -4.16
N ASP A 54 -2.88 -0.49 -5.31
CA ASP A 54 -2.23 -1.73 -5.74
C ASP A 54 -0.98 -2.05 -4.89
N ASP A 55 -0.10 -1.07 -4.72
CA ASP A 55 1.09 -1.16 -3.84
C ASP A 55 0.70 -1.57 -2.42
N GLY A 56 -0.29 -0.89 -1.85
CA GLY A 56 -0.77 -1.18 -0.50
C GLY A 56 -1.30 -2.61 -0.38
N ARG A 57 -2.11 -3.04 -1.36
CA ARG A 57 -2.70 -4.40 -1.38
C ARG A 57 -1.62 -5.47 -1.46
N HIS A 58 -0.66 -5.33 -2.37
CA HIS A 58 0.43 -6.29 -2.50
C HIS A 58 1.27 -6.40 -1.22
N ALA A 59 1.57 -5.28 -0.58
CA ALA A 59 2.29 -5.26 0.69
C ALA A 59 1.48 -5.91 1.83
N MET A 60 0.18 -5.57 1.94
CA MET A 60 -0.72 -6.11 2.97
C MET A 60 -0.97 -7.61 2.81
N ASP A 61 -1.17 -8.08 1.59
CA ASP A 61 -1.41 -9.50 1.30
C ASP A 61 -0.19 -10.34 1.64
N ARG A 62 1.01 -9.84 1.31
CA ARG A 62 2.27 -10.50 1.65
C ARG A 62 2.50 -10.54 3.17
N MET A 63 2.41 -9.40 3.85
CA MET A 63 2.53 -9.34 5.31
C MET A 63 1.53 -10.27 6.01
N THR A 64 0.26 -10.25 5.56
CA THR A 64 -0.80 -11.08 6.15
C THR A 64 -0.50 -12.56 5.97
N ARG A 65 -0.02 -12.97 4.80
CA ARG A 65 0.36 -14.36 4.53
C ARG A 65 1.50 -14.82 5.43
N GLU A 66 2.55 -14.03 5.53
CA GLU A 66 3.74 -14.37 6.32
C GLU A 66 3.42 -14.35 7.83
N LEU A 67 2.66 -13.37 8.32
CA LEU A 67 2.21 -13.33 9.72
C LEU A 67 1.30 -14.51 10.09
N ARG A 68 0.46 -14.99 9.16
CA ARG A 68 -0.36 -16.20 9.40
C ARG A 68 0.47 -17.47 9.51
N GLN A 69 1.67 -17.48 8.95
CA GLN A 69 2.63 -18.58 9.04
C GLN A 69 3.60 -18.42 10.22
N ALA A 70 3.43 -17.37 11.04
CA ALA A 70 4.28 -17.14 12.18
C ALA A 70 4.19 -18.30 13.17
N MET A 71 5.35 -18.74 13.67
CA MET A 71 5.49 -19.90 14.54
C MET A 71 6.51 -19.65 15.64
N GLU A 72 6.41 -20.44 16.71
CA GLU A 72 7.35 -20.40 17.82
C GLU A 72 8.55 -21.30 17.52
N VAL A 73 9.75 -20.79 17.79
CA VAL A 73 11.01 -21.55 17.67
C VAL A 73 11.39 -22.25 18.98
N SER A 74 10.92 -21.68 20.10
CA SER A 74 11.08 -22.24 21.44
C SER A 74 9.72 -22.17 22.12
N ASP A 75 9.36 -23.25 22.82
CA ASP A 75 8.08 -23.36 23.49
C ASP A 75 7.86 -22.20 24.47
N GLY A 76 6.78 -21.46 24.27
CA GLY A 76 6.35 -20.35 25.12
C GLY A 76 7.12 -19.03 24.97
N ALA A 77 8.08 -18.96 24.06
CA ALA A 77 8.76 -17.69 23.76
C ALA A 77 7.87 -16.73 22.96
N GLY A 78 6.77 -17.21 22.38
CA GLY A 78 5.96 -16.47 21.41
C GLY A 78 6.60 -16.44 20.02
N VAL A 79 5.83 -16.00 19.02
CA VAL A 79 6.28 -15.99 17.62
C VAL A 79 7.14 -14.76 17.28
N PHE A 80 7.01 -13.69 18.08
CA PHE A 80 7.66 -12.40 17.86
C PHE A 80 8.96 -12.29 18.67
N THR A 81 9.96 -11.64 18.08
CA THR A 81 11.20 -11.25 18.75
C THR A 81 11.35 -9.74 18.88
N VAL A 82 10.64 -8.98 18.05
CA VAL A 82 10.56 -7.52 18.12
C VAL A 82 9.12 -7.10 17.88
N MET A 83 8.53 -6.37 18.84
CA MET A 83 7.16 -5.84 18.80
C MET A 83 7.17 -4.31 18.82
N GLY A 84 7.62 -3.68 17.73
CA GLY A 84 7.55 -2.24 17.57
C GLY A 84 6.25 -1.81 16.89
N THR A 85 5.93 -0.52 16.98
CA THR A 85 4.78 0.07 16.26
C THR A 85 5.03 0.21 14.76
N ARG A 86 6.30 0.37 14.34
CA ARG A 86 6.71 0.52 12.92
C ARG A 86 7.74 -0.52 12.48
N GLN A 87 8.02 -1.49 13.35
CA GLN A 87 8.88 -2.62 13.04
C GLN A 87 8.38 -3.86 13.76
N CYS A 88 8.47 -5.00 13.12
CA CYS A 88 8.05 -6.27 13.67
C CYS A 88 9.03 -7.34 13.18
N THR A 89 9.48 -8.21 14.08
CA THR A 89 10.31 -9.37 13.72
C THR A 89 9.70 -10.62 14.32
N PHE A 90 9.54 -11.65 13.50
CA PHE A 90 8.95 -12.93 13.88
C PHE A 90 9.62 -14.08 13.15
N TYR A 91 9.33 -15.30 13.59
CA TYR A 91 9.74 -16.52 12.91
C TYR A 91 8.58 -17.11 12.11
N ALA A 92 8.85 -17.56 10.89
CA ALA A 92 7.89 -18.26 10.04
C ALA A 92 8.66 -19.17 9.08
N ASP A 93 8.07 -20.32 8.72
CA ASP A 93 8.56 -21.18 7.65
C ASP A 93 7.81 -20.79 6.36
N VAL A 94 8.38 -19.85 5.60
CA VAL A 94 7.73 -19.31 4.39
C VAL A 94 7.97 -20.16 3.15
N ASN A 95 9.04 -20.96 3.14
CA ASN A 95 9.42 -21.81 2.02
C ASN A 95 8.94 -23.27 2.17
N GLN A 96 8.39 -23.64 3.34
CA GLN A 96 7.89 -24.96 3.70
C GLN A 96 8.96 -26.05 3.73
N ASP A 97 10.20 -25.71 4.08
CA ASP A 97 11.31 -26.67 4.18
C ASP A 97 11.49 -27.24 5.61
N GLY A 98 10.63 -26.83 6.55
CA GLY A 98 10.66 -27.26 7.95
C GLY A 98 11.68 -26.49 8.80
N ARG A 99 12.27 -25.40 8.28
CA ARG A 99 13.21 -24.54 8.99
C ARG A 99 12.63 -23.12 9.05
N PRO A 100 12.42 -22.57 10.25
CA PRO A 100 11.85 -21.24 10.38
C PRO A 100 12.86 -20.18 9.96
N GLU A 101 12.48 -19.30 9.05
CA GLU A 101 13.19 -18.07 8.76
C GLU A 101 12.85 -16.96 9.76
N ARG A 102 13.82 -16.07 10.00
CA ARG A 102 13.57 -14.83 10.74
C ARG A 102 13.19 -13.73 9.77
N ILE A 103 11.96 -13.26 9.87
CA ILE A 103 11.39 -12.22 9.02
C ILE A 103 11.24 -10.94 9.81
N SER A 104 11.70 -9.83 9.23
CA SER A 104 11.54 -8.49 9.80
C SER A 104 10.90 -7.56 8.79
N TYR A 105 9.84 -6.88 9.22
CA TYR A 105 9.26 -5.75 8.51
C TYR A 105 9.59 -4.47 9.26
N ARG A 106 10.05 -3.44 8.56
CA ARG A 106 10.30 -2.13 9.15
C ARG A 106 9.95 -1.01 8.17
N VAL A 107 9.41 0.08 8.69
CA VAL A 107 9.27 1.30 7.89
C VAL A 107 10.54 2.13 8.04
N SER A 108 11.14 2.51 6.92
CA SER A 108 12.27 3.43 6.86
C SER A 108 11.96 4.52 5.86
N THR A 109 11.83 5.76 6.34
CA THR A 109 11.42 6.91 5.51
C THR A 109 10.05 6.63 4.87
N ASN A 110 9.99 6.38 3.57
CA ASN A 110 8.76 6.09 2.80
C ASN A 110 8.68 4.61 2.38
N ASN A 111 9.65 3.79 2.79
CA ASN A 111 9.76 2.41 2.35
C ASN A 111 9.32 1.46 3.45
N LEU A 112 8.43 0.53 3.13
CA LEU A 112 8.23 -0.69 3.89
C LEU A 112 9.29 -1.70 3.42
N ILE A 113 10.25 -1.97 4.29
CA ILE A 113 11.37 -2.86 4.04
C ILE A 113 11.07 -4.19 4.69
N ARG A 114 11.30 -5.27 3.94
CA ARG A 114 11.27 -6.64 4.42
C ARG A 114 12.68 -7.20 4.41
N SER A 115 13.03 -7.90 5.47
CA SER A 115 14.31 -8.58 5.63
C SER A 115 14.07 -10.03 6.03
N VAL A 116 14.76 -10.97 5.39
CA VAL A 116 14.70 -12.41 5.70
C VAL A 116 16.07 -12.91 6.04
N THR A 117 16.16 -13.73 7.08
CA THR A 117 17.38 -14.45 7.44
C THR A 117 17.07 -15.93 7.57
N ASP A 118 17.77 -16.73 6.78
CA ASP A 118 17.73 -18.19 6.90
C ASP A 118 18.49 -18.65 8.15
N PRO A 119 18.08 -19.78 8.76
CA PRO A 119 18.82 -20.35 9.86
C PRO A 119 20.15 -20.97 9.38
N THR A 120 21.22 -20.79 10.15
CA THR A 120 22.56 -21.32 9.84
C THR A 120 22.71 -22.81 10.14
N ASN A 121 21.78 -23.39 10.91
CA ASN A 121 21.73 -24.81 11.25
C ASN A 121 20.35 -25.41 10.91
N ALA A 122 20.33 -26.72 10.66
CA ALA A 122 19.13 -27.43 10.20
C ALA A 122 18.21 -27.92 11.33
N VAL A 123 18.67 -27.90 12.58
CA VAL A 123 17.98 -28.46 13.75
C VAL A 123 17.89 -27.44 14.88
N PRO A 124 16.84 -27.47 15.72
CA PRO A 124 16.76 -26.63 16.90
C PRO A 124 17.95 -26.88 17.88
N PRO A 125 18.42 -25.86 18.62
CA PRO A 125 17.98 -24.46 18.58
C PRO A 125 18.51 -23.75 17.33
N TYR A 126 17.63 -23.09 16.56
CA TYR A 126 18.03 -22.40 15.34
C TYR A 126 18.85 -21.15 15.65
N THR A 127 19.90 -20.95 14.88
CA THR A 127 20.79 -19.79 14.89
C THR A 127 20.65 -19.07 13.56
N PHE A 128 20.78 -17.74 13.57
CA PHE A 128 20.52 -16.91 12.40
C PHE A 128 21.73 -16.02 12.11
N SER A 129 22.03 -15.85 10.83
CA SER A 129 23.07 -14.91 10.39
C SER A 129 22.74 -13.46 10.81
N THR A 130 23.76 -12.62 10.83
CA THR A 130 23.60 -11.16 11.03
C THR A 130 23.27 -10.43 9.72
N THR A 131 23.45 -11.08 8.56
CA THR A 131 23.22 -10.47 7.25
C THR A 131 21.92 -10.99 6.64
N PRO A 132 20.83 -10.20 6.66
CA PRO A 132 19.58 -10.56 6.01
C PRO A 132 19.58 -10.27 4.51
N SER A 133 18.83 -11.05 3.74
CA SER A 133 18.35 -10.63 2.42
C SER A 133 17.28 -9.56 2.61
N THR A 134 17.40 -8.41 1.95
CA THR A 134 16.52 -7.25 2.17
C THR A 134 15.91 -6.77 0.86
N GLU A 135 14.62 -6.46 0.90
CA GLU A 135 13.86 -5.93 -0.23
C GLU A 135 12.92 -4.79 0.21
N VAL A 136 12.61 -3.88 -0.71
CA VAL A 136 11.57 -2.86 -0.52
C VAL A 136 10.26 -3.45 -1.04
N VAL A 137 9.31 -3.71 -0.14
CA VAL A 137 7.99 -4.28 -0.50
C VAL A 137 7.04 -3.19 -0.98
N MET A 138 7.20 -1.97 -0.47
CA MET A 138 6.42 -0.82 -0.88
C MET A 138 7.25 0.46 -0.66
N SER A 139 7.23 1.37 -1.62
CA SER A 139 7.97 2.65 -1.55
C SER A 139 7.09 3.89 -1.33
N THR A 140 5.79 3.66 -1.13
CA THR A 140 4.76 4.69 -1.09
C THR A 140 4.17 4.90 0.31
N VAL A 141 4.85 4.45 1.38
CA VAL A 141 4.40 4.70 2.76
C VAL A 141 4.28 6.21 2.98
N ASP A 142 3.15 6.64 3.53
CA ASP A 142 2.91 8.06 3.78
C ASP A 142 3.90 8.59 4.84
N PRO A 143 4.79 9.54 4.47
CA PRO A 143 5.80 10.06 5.39
C PRO A 143 5.20 10.94 6.49
N THR A 144 3.99 11.48 6.29
CA THR A 144 3.30 12.31 7.28
C THR A 144 2.59 11.48 8.35
N TRP A 145 2.38 10.20 8.08
CA TRP A 145 1.68 9.31 8.99
C TRP A 145 2.63 8.66 10.01
N THR A 146 2.46 9.05 11.28
CA THR A 146 3.26 8.61 12.43
C THR A 146 2.60 7.53 13.27
N GLY A 147 1.43 7.03 12.86
CA GLY A 147 0.69 6.00 13.59
C GLY A 147 1.38 4.64 13.63
N ALA A 148 0.81 3.73 14.42
CA ALA A 148 1.28 2.36 14.51
C ALA A 148 0.87 1.55 13.28
N LEU A 149 1.88 0.99 12.59
CA LEU A 149 1.70 -0.02 11.56
C LEU A 149 1.30 -1.35 12.19
N PHE A 150 1.91 -1.70 13.31
CA PHE A 150 1.63 -2.92 14.05
C PHE A 150 1.07 -2.59 15.43
N ALA A 151 -0.03 -3.23 15.79
CA ALA A 151 -0.54 -3.26 17.16
C ALA A 151 -0.85 -4.72 17.53
N TYR A 152 -0.45 -5.13 18.72
CA TYR A 152 -0.47 -6.52 19.16
C TYR A 152 -1.48 -6.67 20.28
N TYR A 153 -2.22 -7.78 20.27
CA TYR A 153 -3.33 -8.00 21.19
C TYR A 153 -3.31 -9.41 21.75
N ASN A 154 -3.78 -9.56 22.98
CA ASN A 154 -4.03 -10.85 23.60
C ASN A 154 -5.44 -11.36 23.26
N ASN A 155 -5.78 -12.54 23.77
CA ASN A 155 -7.09 -13.18 23.59
C ASN A 155 -8.09 -12.87 24.72
N ALA A 156 -7.90 -11.76 25.45
CA ALA A 156 -8.87 -11.34 26.45
C ALA A 156 -10.19 -10.91 25.79
N ASP A 157 -11.26 -10.85 26.58
CA ASP A 157 -12.55 -10.30 26.17
C ASP A 157 -12.89 -9.07 27.03
N PRO A 158 -12.74 -7.83 26.53
CA PRO A 158 -12.28 -7.47 25.18
C PRO A 158 -10.75 -7.62 24.98
N PRO A 159 -10.26 -7.75 23.73
CA PRO A 159 -8.82 -7.87 23.44
C PRO A 159 -8.03 -6.67 23.95
N ALA A 160 -7.00 -6.93 24.75
CA ALA A 160 -6.13 -5.90 25.32
C ALA A 160 -4.80 -5.81 24.55
N LEU A 161 -4.23 -4.61 24.49
CA LEU A 161 -2.92 -4.39 23.87
C LEU A 161 -1.82 -5.12 24.64
N VAL A 162 -0.93 -5.77 23.90
CA VAL A 162 0.27 -6.43 24.42
C VAL A 162 1.48 -5.61 24.03
N ALA A 163 2.35 -5.32 25.00
CA ALA A 163 3.60 -4.60 24.79
C ALA A 163 4.80 -5.54 24.91
N SER A 164 5.91 -5.17 24.26
CA SER A 164 7.21 -5.82 24.50
C SER A 164 7.60 -5.71 25.99
N PRO A 165 8.20 -6.75 26.60
CA PRO A 165 8.66 -8.00 26.00
C PRO A 165 7.70 -9.19 26.14
N ASN A 166 6.39 -8.97 26.34
CA ASN A 166 5.42 -10.05 26.57
C ASN A 166 5.01 -10.75 25.26
N TYR A 167 5.98 -11.34 24.56
CA TYR A 167 5.81 -11.93 23.23
C TYR A 167 4.86 -13.14 23.22
N GLY A 168 4.87 -13.94 24.29
CA GLY A 168 4.03 -15.13 24.45
C GLY A 168 2.54 -14.85 24.60
N ASP A 169 2.15 -13.64 25.01
CA ASP A 169 0.75 -13.27 25.21
C ASP A 169 0.07 -12.83 23.91
N VAL A 170 0.82 -12.70 22.81
CA VAL A 170 0.30 -12.19 21.54
C VAL A 170 -0.55 -13.24 20.83
N SER A 171 -1.81 -12.89 20.65
CA SER A 171 -2.86 -13.71 20.05
C SER A 171 -3.33 -13.17 18.70
N ALA A 172 -3.17 -11.86 18.48
CA ALA A 172 -3.50 -11.22 17.23
C ALA A 172 -2.63 -9.98 16.97
N VAL A 173 -2.51 -9.62 15.70
CA VAL A 173 -1.85 -8.40 15.22
C VAL A 173 -2.79 -7.65 14.31
N SER A 174 -3.02 -6.37 14.61
CA SER A 174 -3.61 -5.42 13.68
C SER A 174 -2.49 -4.79 12.86
N VAL A 175 -2.61 -4.89 11.53
CA VAL A 175 -1.72 -4.19 10.61
C VAL A 175 -2.50 -3.04 9.96
N LYS A 176 -2.03 -1.81 10.15
CA LYS A 176 -2.62 -0.60 9.55
C LYS A 176 -1.59 0.08 8.65
N LEU A 177 -1.76 -0.03 7.35
CA LEU A 177 -0.88 0.56 6.36
C LEU A 177 -1.50 1.85 5.80
N VAL A 178 -0.73 2.93 5.82
CA VAL A 178 -1.12 4.21 5.21
C VAL A 178 -0.07 4.56 4.17
N ASN A 179 -0.51 4.81 2.95
CA ASN A 179 0.35 5.06 1.82
C ASN A 179 -0.20 6.22 0.98
N ALA A 180 0.70 7.03 0.42
CA ALA A 180 0.38 8.23 -0.32
C ALA A 180 1.21 8.31 -1.60
N VAL A 181 0.54 8.52 -2.72
CA VAL A 181 1.17 8.62 -4.04
C VAL A 181 0.83 9.98 -4.64
N THR A 182 1.84 10.61 -5.25
CA THR A 182 1.68 11.88 -5.97
C THR A 182 1.99 11.65 -7.44
N VAL A 183 1.00 11.90 -8.31
CA VAL A 183 1.18 11.93 -9.77
C VAL A 183 0.98 13.37 -10.22
N ASN A 184 2.01 13.95 -10.84
CA ASN A 184 2.08 15.36 -11.21
C ASN A 184 1.84 16.30 -10.00
N ARG A 185 0.60 16.73 -9.80
CA ARG A 185 0.16 17.61 -8.70
C ARG A 185 -0.98 17.03 -7.88
N SER A 186 -1.39 15.80 -8.16
CA SER A 186 -2.47 15.12 -7.48
C SER A 186 -1.90 14.10 -6.51
N THR A 187 -2.15 14.30 -5.22
CA THR A 187 -1.77 13.35 -4.17
C THR A 187 -3.01 12.59 -3.73
N TYR A 188 -2.91 11.27 -3.69
CA TYR A 188 -3.95 10.39 -3.17
C TYR A 188 -3.39 9.50 -2.07
N ALA A 189 -4.05 9.48 -0.93
CA ALA A 189 -3.70 8.64 0.22
C ALA A 189 -4.72 7.51 0.40
N VAL A 190 -4.22 6.32 0.68
CA VAL A 190 -4.99 5.11 0.95
C VAL A 190 -4.64 4.63 2.36
N THR A 191 -5.65 4.14 3.08
CA THR A 191 -5.47 3.44 4.35
C THR A 191 -6.07 2.06 4.24
N GLN A 192 -5.29 1.05 4.60
CA GLN A 192 -5.71 -0.34 4.66
C GLN A 192 -5.45 -0.86 6.06
N GLN A 193 -6.40 -1.61 6.60
CA GLN A 193 -6.25 -2.21 7.92
C GLN A 193 -6.76 -3.64 7.88
N THR A 194 -6.02 -4.54 8.51
CA THR A 194 -6.43 -5.93 8.66
C THR A 194 -6.11 -6.44 10.05
N TRP A 195 -6.84 -7.46 10.48
CA TRP A 195 -6.65 -8.14 11.74
C TRP A 195 -6.21 -9.58 11.46
N ILE A 196 -5.03 -9.95 11.95
CA ILE A 196 -4.46 -11.27 11.79
C ILE A 196 -4.46 -11.97 13.14
N LYS A 197 -5.18 -13.09 13.26
CA LYS A 197 -5.00 -14.00 14.39
C LYS A 197 -3.69 -14.78 14.22
N ILE A 198 -2.94 -14.90 15.30
CA ILE A 198 -1.66 -15.61 15.36
C ILE A 198 -1.87 -16.87 16.18
N ARG A 199 -1.31 -17.98 15.72
CA ARG A 199 -1.26 -19.21 16.50
C ARG A 199 -0.01 -19.18 17.37
N SER A 200 -0.20 -19.21 18.68
CA SER A 200 0.88 -19.35 19.67
C SER A 200 0.54 -20.52 20.60
N VAL A 201 1.55 -21.18 21.15
CA VAL A 201 1.35 -22.31 22.08
C VAL A 201 0.64 -21.86 23.35
N HIS A 202 0.87 -20.62 23.78
CA HIS A 202 0.21 -20.01 24.95
C HIS A 202 -1.21 -19.52 24.67
N ASN A 203 -1.60 -19.45 23.39
CA ASN A 203 -2.93 -19.04 22.97
C ASN A 203 -3.49 -20.06 21.97
N THR A 204 -3.83 -21.23 22.52
CA THR A 204 -4.56 -22.28 21.80
C THR A 204 -6.00 -21.86 21.59
N ILE A 205 -6.51 -22.16 20.40
CA ILE A 205 -7.90 -21.95 20.03
C ILE A 205 -8.69 -23.12 20.63
N ASP A 206 -9.40 -22.87 21.72
CA ASP A 206 -10.62 -23.63 22.03
C ASP A 206 -11.82 -22.98 21.34
#